data_AF-A0AAU4EHW9-F1
#
_entry.id   AF-A0AAU4EHW9-F1
#
_cell.length_a   1.000
_cell.length_b   1.000
_cell.length_c   1.000
_cell.angle_alpha   90.00
_cell.angle_beta   90.00
_cell.angle_gamma   90.00
#
_symmetry.space_group_name_H-M   'P 1'
#
loop_
_entity.id
_entity.type
_entity.pdbx_description
1 polymer ?
#
loop_
_entity_poly.entity_id
_entity_poly.type
_entity_poly.pdbx_seq_one_letter_code
_entity_poly.pdbx_strand_id
1 'polypeptide(L)'
;MNDDITQQGPLEERYGLVGVRDMAEYAEALTRLLERGRRERCAAVLSEAEAYAAAELLGQFAQLDPLAALSQLAASLAGRIYNRLGA
;
A
#
# COMPACT_ATOMS: atom_id res chain seq x y z
N MET A 1 11.97 -30.00 -14.94
CA MET A 1 13.14 -29.28 -14.40
C MET A 1 13.01 -27.86 -14.94
N ASN A 2 12.15 -27.07 -14.31
CA ASN A 2 12.45 -26.05 -13.29
C ASN A 2 13.46 -25.02 -13.81
N ASP A 3 13.00 -23.78 -13.99
CA ASP A 3 13.43 -22.63 -13.16
C ASP A 3 12.66 -21.38 -13.59
N ASP A 4 11.43 -21.25 -13.10
CA ASP A 4 10.74 -19.95 -12.98
C ASP A 4 11.42 -19.22 -11.81
N ILE A 5 12.58 -18.62 -12.07
CA ILE A 5 13.17 -17.67 -11.12
C ILE A 5 12.35 -16.39 -11.25
N THR A 6 11.35 -16.28 -10.39
CA THR A 6 10.68 -15.04 -10.05
C THR A 6 11.74 -13.98 -9.83
N GLN A 7 11.96 -13.10 -10.81
CA GLN A 7 12.82 -11.93 -10.65
C GLN A 7 12.14 -10.99 -9.65
N GLN A 8 12.31 -11.29 -8.37
CA GLN A 8 12.02 -10.36 -7.28
C GLN A 8 12.88 -9.13 -7.53
N GLY A 9 12.23 -8.04 -7.96
CA GLY A 9 12.93 -6.88 -8.47
C GLY A 9 13.68 -6.12 -7.36
N PRO A 10 14.73 -5.34 -7.69
CA PRO A 10 15.48 -4.52 -6.73
C PRO A 10 14.61 -3.53 -5.93
N LEU A 11 13.38 -3.25 -6.39
CA LEU A 11 12.40 -2.46 -5.65
C LEU A 11 11.76 -3.22 -4.49
N GLU A 12 11.41 -4.50 -4.67
CA GLU A 12 10.83 -5.32 -3.60
C GLU A 12 11.82 -5.45 -2.45
N GLU A 13 13.11 -5.64 -2.76
CA GLU A 13 14.16 -5.73 -1.75
C GLU A 13 14.31 -4.41 -1.00
N ARG A 14 14.37 -3.29 -1.73
CA ARG A 14 14.46 -1.93 -1.15
C ARG A 14 13.29 -1.61 -0.21
N TYR A 15 12.10 -2.10 -0.52
CA TYR A 15 10.88 -1.87 0.25
C TYR A 15 10.54 -2.99 1.23
N GLY A 16 11.38 -4.03 1.34
CA GLY A 16 11.23 -5.11 2.32
C GLY A 16 10.08 -6.06 2.00
N LEU A 17 9.75 -6.25 0.73
CA LEU A 17 8.70 -7.16 0.24
C LEU A 17 9.24 -8.51 -0.23
N VAL A 18 10.58 -8.69 -0.27
CA VAL A 18 11.22 -9.95 -0.65
C VAL A 18 11.00 -11.03 0.41
N GLY A 19 10.69 -12.25 -0.05
CA GLY A 19 10.61 -13.44 0.79
C GLY A 19 9.35 -13.55 1.65
N VAL A 20 8.37 -12.64 1.46
CA VAL A 20 7.05 -12.72 2.06
C VAL A 20 6.31 -13.96 1.56
N ARG A 21 5.81 -14.77 2.49
CA ARG A 21 5.32 -16.13 2.18
C ARG A 21 3.81 -16.23 2.08
N ASP A 22 3.10 -15.30 2.71
CA ASP A 22 1.65 -15.28 2.72
C ASP A 22 1.08 -13.85 2.80
N MET A 23 -0.25 -13.77 2.72
CA MET A 23 -0.99 -12.51 2.72
C MET A 23 -0.93 -11.76 4.05
N ALA A 24 -0.74 -12.46 5.18
CA ALA A 24 -0.62 -11.83 6.49
C ALA A 24 0.76 -11.17 6.64
N GLU A 25 1.83 -11.89 6.29
CA GLU A 25 3.19 -11.34 6.23
C GLU A 25 3.26 -10.16 5.24
N TYR A 26 2.55 -10.25 4.11
CA TYR A 26 2.49 -9.17 3.12
C TYR A 26 1.81 -7.92 3.67
N ALA A 27 0.68 -8.07 4.33
CA ALA A 27 -0.01 -6.96 4.99
C ALA A 27 0.87 -6.31 6.07
N GLU A 28 1.61 -7.11 6.85
CA GLU A 28 2.52 -6.59 7.85
C GLU A 28 3.69 -5.80 7.22
N ALA A 29 4.32 -6.34 6.17
CA ALA A 29 5.39 -5.66 5.45
C ALA A 29 4.93 -4.33 4.87
N LEU A 30 3.74 -4.30 4.24
CA LEU A 30 3.13 -3.06 3.76
C LEU A 30 2.82 -2.08 4.90
N THR A 31 2.34 -2.55 6.04
CA THR A 31 2.08 -1.70 7.22
C THR A 31 3.36 -0.97 7.64
N ARG A 32 4.47 -1.71 7.78
CA ARG A 32 5.78 -1.15 8.15
C ARG A 32 6.27 -0.14 7.12
N LEU A 33 6.08 -0.43 5.83
CA LEU A 33 6.42 0.49 4.75
C LEU A 33 5.62 1.80 4.82
N LEU A 34 4.32 1.72 5.08
CA LEU A 34 3.47 2.91 5.25
C LEU A 34 3.87 3.74 6.46
N GLU A 35 4.21 3.11 7.57
CA GLU A 35 4.72 3.81 8.76
C GLU A 35 6.04 4.52 8.49
N ARG A 36 6.94 3.87 7.74
CA ARG A 36 8.19 4.47 7.28
C ARG A 36 7.90 5.68 6.38
N GLY A 37 7.03 5.54 5.39
CA GLY A 37 6.64 6.62 4.48
C GLY A 37 5.95 7.81 5.16
N ARG A 38 5.37 7.64 6.36
CA ARG A 38 4.87 8.76 7.16
C ARG A 38 5.97 9.64 7.74
N ARG A 39 7.14 9.07 8.02
CA ARG A 39 8.29 9.77 8.62
C ARG A 39 9.17 10.42 7.55
N GLU A 40 9.16 9.87 6.35
CA GLU A 40 9.93 10.37 5.21
C GLU A 40 9.22 11.56 4.56
N ARG A 41 9.97 12.64 4.28
CA ARG A 41 9.46 13.79 3.51
C ARG A 41 9.58 13.46 2.03
N CYS A 42 8.52 12.92 1.44
CA CYS A 42 8.42 12.71 0.00
C CYS A 42 7.62 13.84 -0.65
N ALA A 43 8.09 14.33 -1.80
CA ALA A 43 7.29 15.21 -2.65
C ALA A 43 6.04 14.46 -3.13
N ALA A 44 4.89 15.14 -3.14
CA ALA A 44 3.68 14.56 -3.71
C ALA A 44 3.88 14.33 -5.21
N VAL A 45 3.73 13.09 -5.65
CA VAL A 45 3.89 12.69 -7.06
C VAL A 45 2.55 12.77 -7.82
N LEU A 46 1.42 12.69 -7.11
CA LEU A 46 0.08 12.72 -7.68
C LEU A 46 -0.48 14.15 -7.72
N SER A 47 -1.21 14.47 -8.79
CA SER A 47 -2.11 15.63 -8.82
C SER A 47 -3.29 15.42 -7.86
N GLU A 48 -4.02 16.50 -7.57
CA GLU A 48 -5.20 16.45 -6.67
C GLU A 48 -6.25 15.45 -7.15
N ALA A 49 -6.57 15.45 -8.45
CA ALA A 49 -7.55 14.54 -9.04
C ALA A 49 -7.10 13.07 -8.98
N GLU A 50 -5.82 12.79 -9.20
CA GLU A 50 -5.26 11.43 -9.09
C GLU A 50 -5.26 10.95 -7.65
N ALA A 51 -4.91 11.83 -6.69
CA ALA A 51 -4.98 11.52 -5.27
C ALA A 51 -6.41 11.21 -4.84
N TYR A 52 -7.39 12.00 -5.27
CA TYR A 52 -8.80 11.75 -4.99
C TYR A 52 -9.26 10.40 -5.58
N ALA A 53 -8.98 10.15 -6.86
CA ALA A 53 -9.33 8.89 -7.51
C ALA A 53 -8.69 7.67 -6.83
N ALA A 54 -7.43 7.79 -6.40
CA ALA A 54 -6.76 6.73 -5.65
C ALA A 54 -7.44 6.48 -4.29
N ALA A 55 -7.85 7.54 -3.59
CA ALA A 55 -8.57 7.41 -2.32
C ALA A 55 -9.92 6.70 -2.49
N GLU A 56 -10.68 7.05 -3.54
CA GLU A 56 -11.96 6.40 -3.86
C GLU A 56 -11.78 4.90 -4.14
N LEU A 57 -10.82 4.54 -4.98
CA LEU A 57 -10.56 3.13 -5.32
C LEU A 57 -10.15 2.32 -4.09
N LEU A 58 -9.31 2.88 -3.23
CA LEU A 58 -8.91 2.25 -1.97
C LEU A 58 -10.09 2.11 -1.00
N GLY A 59 -10.96 3.12 -0.93
CA GLY A 59 -12.17 3.08 -0.12
C GLY A 59 -13.16 2.00 -0.58
N GLN A 60 -13.36 1.87 -1.90
CA GLN A 60 -14.20 0.82 -2.47
C GLN A 60 -13.60 -0.57 -2.24
N PHE A 61 -12.29 -0.73 -2.43
CA PHE A 61 -11.61 -1.99 -2.14
C PHE A 61 -11.79 -2.40 -0.67
N ALA A 62 -11.69 -1.45 0.27
CA ALA A 62 -11.84 -1.72 1.69
C ALA A 62 -13.24 -2.24 2.09
N GLN A 63 -14.26 -1.97 1.28
CA GLN A 63 -15.64 -2.43 1.53
C GLN A 63 -15.87 -3.89 1.12
N LEU A 64 -15.02 -4.46 0.24
CA LEU A 64 -15.18 -5.82 -0.26
C LEU A 64 -15.04 -6.88 0.84
N ASP A 65 -14.06 -6.69 1.73
CA ASP A 65 -13.87 -7.50 2.94
C ASP A 65 -13.32 -6.61 4.06
N PRO A 66 -14.18 -5.99 4.89
CA PRO A 66 -13.75 -5.01 5.90
C PRO A 66 -12.84 -5.58 7.00
N LEU A 67 -12.83 -6.90 7.19
CA LEU A 67 -12.03 -7.55 8.22
C LEU A 67 -10.67 -8.01 7.71
N ALA A 68 -10.47 -8.09 6.39
CA ALA A 68 -9.17 -8.40 5.82
C ALA A 68 -8.14 -7.30 6.12
N ALA A 69 -6.93 -7.71 6.49
CA ALA A 69 -5.84 -6.79 6.85
C ALA A 69 -5.50 -5.80 5.71
N LEU A 70 -5.52 -6.26 4.46
CA LEU A 70 -5.28 -5.39 3.30
C LEU A 70 -6.40 -4.36 3.08
N SER A 71 -7.66 -4.74 3.31
CA SER A 71 -8.79 -3.82 3.23
C SER A 71 -8.71 -2.73 4.30
N GLN A 72 -8.30 -3.09 5.52
CA GLN A 72 -8.07 -2.12 6.60
C GLN A 72 -6.92 -1.17 6.27
N LEU A 73 -5.84 -1.67 5.67
CA LEU A 73 -4.73 -0.84 5.18
C LEU A 73 -5.19 0.12 4.08
N ALA A 74 -5.99 -0.37 3.12
CA ALA A 74 -6.56 0.46 2.07
C ALA A 74 -7.45 1.57 2.63
N ALA A 75 -8.33 1.26 3.60
CA ALA A 75 -9.14 2.26 4.30
C ALA A 75 -8.28 3.31 5.01
N SER A 76 -7.21 2.88 5.71
CA SER A 76 -6.28 3.79 6.38
C SER A 76 -5.58 4.72 5.39
N LEU A 77 -5.21 4.22 4.21
CA LEU A 77 -4.58 5.03 3.17
C LEU A 77 -5.56 6.01 2.54
N ALA A 78 -6.76 5.56 2.18
CA ALA A 78 -7.81 6.42 1.65
C ALA A 78 -8.09 7.59 2.59
N GLY A 79 -8.32 7.33 3.88
CA GLY A 79 -8.55 8.36 4.89
C GLY A 79 -7.40 9.36 5.03
N ARG A 80 -6.14 8.91 4.92
CA ARG A 80 -4.98 9.82 4.93
C ARG A 80 -4.92 10.70 3.70
N ILE A 81 -5.28 10.18 2.54
CA ILE A 81 -5.30 10.94 1.30
C ILE A 81 -6.40 12.02 1.39
N TYR A 82 -7.63 11.65 1.78
CA TYR A 82 -8.71 12.62 2.01
C TYR A 82 -8.31 13.72 3.00
N ASN A 83 -7.74 13.36 4.16
CA ASN A 83 -7.26 14.34 5.14
C ASN A 83 -6.22 15.32 4.59
N ARG A 84 -5.38 14.89 3.63
CA ARG A 84 -4.39 15.76 2.97
C ARG A 84 -5.02 16.65 1.91
N LEU A 85 -6.10 16.20 1.28
CA LEU A 85 -6.91 16.98 0.34
C LEU A 85 -7.82 17.99 1.05
N GLY A 86 -8.04 17.82 2.36
CA GLY A 86 -8.95 18.67 3.16
C GLY A 86 -10.43 18.27 3.01
N ALA A 87 -10.69 17.03 2.60
CA ALA A 87 -12.01 16.43 2.41
C ALA A 87 -12.49 15.68 3.65
#